data_AF-A0A221ME18-F1
#
_entry.id   AF-A0A221ME18-F1
#
_cell.length_a   1.000
_cell.length_b   1.000
_cell.length_c   1.000
_cell.angle_alpha   90.00
_cell.angle_beta   90.00
_cell.angle_gamma   90.00
#
_symmetry.space_group_name_H-M   'P 1'
#
loop_
_entity.id
_entity.type
_entity.pdbx_description
1 polymer ?
#
loop_
_entity_poly.entity_id
_entity_poly.type
_entity_poly.pdbx_seq_one_letter_code
_entity_poly.pdbx_strand_id
1 'polypeptide(L)' 'MKYVMEALRRKEAQEKIPVIRMEIDYELVSLFDALQANDKVEIIKAKERLEQLRIQLNSIENE' A
#
# COMPACT_ATOMS: atom_id res chain seq x y z
N MET A 1 -13.67 -12.53 26.31
CA MET A 1 -12.35 -11.88 26.17
C MET A 1 -11.70 -12.12 24.80
N LYS A 2 -11.56 -13.35 24.30
CA LYS A 2 -10.88 -13.67 23.02
C LYS A 2 -11.47 -12.95 21.79
N TYR A 3 -12.81 -12.93 21.67
CA TYR A 3 -13.53 -12.26 20.58
C TYR A 3 -13.36 -10.73 20.54
N VAL A 4 -13.20 -10.09 21.72
CA VAL A 4 -13.03 -8.64 21.81
C VAL A 4 -11.64 -8.23 21.28
N MET A 5 -10.61 -9.04 21.59
CA MET A 5 -9.24 -8.82 21.09
C MET A 5 -9.11 -9.08 19.58
N GLU A 6 -9.92 -9.96 19.00
CA GLU A 6 -9.97 -10.17 17.54
C GLU A 6 -10.69 -9.00 16.84
N ALA A 7 -11.79 -8.50 17.41
CA ALA A 7 -12.50 -7.34 16.87
C ALA A 7 -11.66 -6.06 16.89
N LEU A 8 -10.89 -5.84 17.97
CA LEU A 8 -9.96 -4.71 18.08
C LEU A 8 -8.86 -4.77 17.00
N ARG A 9 -8.22 -5.93 16.84
CA ARG A 9 -7.17 -6.13 15.81
C ARG A 9 -7.69 -5.92 14.39
N ARG A 10 -8.91 -6.37 14.07
CA ARG A 10 -9.54 -6.12 12.76
C ARG A 10 -9.80 -4.64 12.52
N LYS A 11 -10.24 -3.91 13.54
CA LYS A 11 -10.48 -2.46 13.44
C LYS A 11 -9.18 -1.69 13.19
N GLU A 12 -8.13 -2.02 13.93
CA GLU A 12 -6.79 -1.43 13.73
C GLU A 12 -6.22 -1.74 12.34
N ALA A 13 -6.47 -2.93 11.80
CA ALA A 13 -6.07 -3.29 10.44
C ALA A 13 -6.84 -2.46 9.39
N GLN A 14 -8.15 -2.29 9.57
CA GLN A 14 -8.99 -1.47 8.67
C GLN A 14 -8.60 0.00 8.68
N GLU A 15 -8.15 0.55 9.82
CA GLU A 15 -7.66 1.93 9.92
C GLU A 15 -6.38 2.18 9.13
N LYS A 16 -5.62 1.12 8.77
CA LYS A 16 -4.43 1.23 7.91
C LYS A 16 -4.76 1.31 6.42
N ILE A 17 -5.94 0.85 5.99
CA ILE A 17 -6.34 0.81 4.58
C ILE A 17 -6.26 2.21 3.92
N PRO A 18 -6.81 3.29 4.52
CA PRO A 18 -6.71 4.63 3.94
C PRO A 18 -5.27 5.12 3.78
N VAL A 19 -4.39 4.77 4.73
CA VAL A 19 -2.97 5.17 4.69
C VAL A 19 -2.26 4.46 3.54
N ILE A 20 -2.44 3.14 3.40
CA ILE A 20 -1.83 2.36 2.31
C ILE A 20 -2.34 2.87 0.95
N ARG A 21 -3.62 3.21 0.83
CA ARG A 21 -4.17 3.79 -0.41
C ARG A 21 -3.52 5.14 -0.74
N MET A 22 -3.34 6.00 0.25
CA MET A 22 -2.63 7.27 0.08
C MET A 22 -1.17 7.06 -0.35
N GLU A 23 -0.48 6.07 0.21
CA GLU A 23 0.88 5.70 -0.21
C GLU A 23 0.93 5.18 -1.65
N ILE A 24 -0.07 4.39 -2.07
CA ILE A 24 -0.22 3.94 -3.46
C ILE A 24 -0.41 5.14 -4.39
N ASP A 25 -1.31 6.07 -4.05
CA ASP A 25 -1.55 7.27 -4.86
C ASP A 25 -0.26 8.10 -5.02
N TYR A 26 0.50 8.26 -3.92
CA TYR A 26 1.78 8.95 -3.93
C TYR A 26 2.84 8.25 -4.81
N GLU A 27 2.96 6.92 -4.69
CA GLU A 27 3.95 6.17 -5.47
C GLU A 27 3.55 6.10 -6.96
N LEU A 28 2.26 6.14 -7.28
CA LEU A 28 1.78 6.28 -8.67
C LEU A 28 2.16 7.63 -9.28
N VAL A 29 2.09 8.73 -8.52
CA VAL A 29 2.61 10.04 -8.95
C VAL A 29 4.12 9.96 -9.19
N SER A 30 4.86 9.35 -8.27
CA SER A 30 6.31 9.16 -8.41
C SER A 30 6.67 8.33 -9.66
N LEU A 31 5.91 7.26 -9.92
CA LEU A 31 6.07 6.45 -11.12
C LEU A 31 5.76 7.24 -12.39
N PHE A 32 4.72 8.07 -12.38
CA PHE A 32 4.38 8.94 -13.51
C PHE A 32 5.54 9.87 -13.85
N ASP A 33 6.11 10.56 -12.86
CA ASP A 33 7.24 11.47 -13.06
C ASP A 33 8.48 10.72 -13.58
N ALA A 34 8.78 9.54 -13.03
CA ALA A 34 9.89 8.71 -13.48
C ALA A 34 9.71 8.23 -14.93
N LEU A 35 8.47 7.92 -15.33
CA LEU A 35 8.13 7.58 -16.72
C LEU A 35 8.32 8.77 -17.66
N GLN A 36 7.91 9.99 -17.26
CA GLN A 36 8.14 11.21 -18.04
C GLN A 36 9.63 11.49 -18.23
N ALA A 37 10.42 11.29 -17.17
CA ALA A 37 11.87 11.48 -17.19
C ALA A 37 12.65 10.33 -17.89
N ASN A 38 11.98 9.22 -18.26
CA ASN A 38 12.61 7.97 -18.68
C ASN A 38 13.68 7.46 -17.68
N ASP A 39 13.50 7.75 -16.39
CA ASP A 39 14.39 7.28 -15.32
C ASP A 39 14.09 5.81 -15.03
N LYS A 40 14.83 4.92 -15.69
CA LYS A 40 14.65 3.47 -15.57
C LYS A 40 14.88 2.97 -14.15
N VAL A 41 15.73 3.61 -13.35
CA VAL A 41 16.02 3.18 -11.99
C VAL A 41 14.82 3.48 -11.10
N GLU A 42 14.29 4.71 -11.17
CA GLU A 42 13.12 5.07 -10.37
C GLU A 42 11.84 4.39 -10.85
N ILE A 43 11.69 4.11 -12.16
CA ILE A 43 10.58 3.29 -12.65
C ILE A 43 10.58 1.89 -12.00
N ILE A 44 11.76 1.26 -11.88
CA ILE A 44 11.86 -0.08 -11.26
C ILE A 44 11.52 0.01 -9.77
N LYS A 45 12.13 0.94 -9.04
CA LYS A 45 11.89 1.12 -7.60
C LYS A 45 10.42 1.43 -7.29
N ALA A 46 9.80 2.32 -8.06
CA ALA A 46 8.40 2.69 -7.85
C ALA A 46 7.47 1.50 -8.08
N LYS A 47 7.73 0.68 -9.10
CA LYS A 47 6.97 -0.56 -9.34
C LYS A 47 7.16 -1.59 -8.22
N GLU A 48 8.38 -1.74 -7.70
CA GLU A 48 8.64 -2.64 -6.57
C GLU A 48 7.89 -2.20 -5.30
N ARG A 49 7.88 -0.90 -5.00
CA ARG A 49 7.13 -0.36 -3.87
C ARG A 49 5.62 -0.52 -4.05
N LEU A 50 5.09 -0.23 -5.23
CA LEU A 50 3.68 -0.45 -5.55
C LEU A 50 3.26 -1.92 -5.37
N GLU A 51 4.12 -2.86 -5.75
CA GLU A 51 3.87 -4.28 -5.53
C GLU A 51 3.79 -4.62 -4.03
N GLN A 52 4.71 -4.09 -3.23
CA GLN A 52 4.69 -4.29 -1.77
C GLN A 52 3.43 -3.70 -1.13
N LEU A 53 3.03 -2.49 -1.51
CA LEU A 53 1.82 -1.84 -1.03
C LEU A 53 0.56 -2.63 -1.42
N ARG A 54 0.51 -3.14 -2.65
CA ARG A 54 -0.59 -4.01 -3.11
C ARG A 54 -0.71 -5.27 -2.28
N ILE A 55 0.41 -5.93 -1.99
CA ILE A 55 0.43 -7.15 -1.15
C ILE A 55 -0.08 -6.82 0.26
N GLN A 56 0.37 -5.73 0.86
CA GLN A 56 -0.08 -5.29 2.18
C GLN A 56 -1.59 -4.99 2.19
N LEU A 57 -2.08 -4.24 1.20
CA LEU A 57 -3.50 -3.94 1.07
C LEU A 57 -4.34 -5.22 0.97
N ASN A 58 -3.94 -6.14 0.09
CA ASN A 58 -4.62 -7.42 -0.10
C ASN A 58 -4.60 -8.29 1.17
N SER A 59 -3.53 -8.26 1.97
CA SER A 59 -3.48 -9.02 3.22
C SER A 59 -4.50 -8.51 4.26
N ILE A 60 -4.84 -7.23 4.21
CA ILE A 60 -5.79 -6.61 5.14
C ILE A 60 -7.24 -6.75 4.62
N GLU A 61 -7.45 -6.58 3.31
CA GLU A 61 -8.79 -6.65 2.70
C GLU A 61 -9.35 -8.09 2.64
N ASN A 62 -8.49 -9.12 2.66
CA ASN A 62 -8.89 -10.52 2.57
C ASN A 62 -8.96 -11.27 3.94
N GLU A 63 -8.89 -10.56 5.08
CA GLU A 63 -8.99 -11.09 6.47
C GLU A 63 -10.38 -10.94 7.13
#